data_AF-A0A0B1QZP8-F1
#
_entry.id   AF-A0A0B1QZP8-F1
#
_cell.length_a   1.000
_cell.length_b   1.000
_cell.length_c   1.000
_cell.angle_alpha   90.00
_cell.angle_beta   90.00
_cell.angle_gamma   90.00
#
_symmetry.space_group_name_H-M   'P 1'
#
loop_
_entity.id
_entity.type
_entity.pdbx_description
1 polymer ?
#
loop_
_entity_poly.entity_id
_entity_poly.type
_entity_poly.pdbx_seq_one_letter_code
_entity_poly.pdbx_strand_id
1 'polypeptide(L)'
;MEIFKLGLRVYENKINKDVSEKTLDQKLEFITKNVLVSGFITDAIFSIQKENVDPAMVIKNEMVLEPEWVKAVNERVAGKLQEYFK
;
A
#
# COMPACT_ATOMS: atom_id res chain seq x y z
N MET A 1 -37.31 11.64 -24.94
CA MET A 1 -37.56 12.12 -23.56
C MET A 1 -36.85 11.27 -22.50
N GLU A 2 -36.80 9.94 -22.65
CA GLU A 2 -36.13 9.03 -21.71
C GLU A 2 -34.61 9.26 -21.56
N ILE A 3 -33.89 9.54 -22.65
CA ILE A 3 -32.44 9.84 -22.62
C ILE A 3 -32.14 11.10 -21.80
N PHE A 4 -33.03 12.11 -21.85
CA PHE A 4 -32.88 13.34 -21.06
C PHE A 4 -33.09 13.08 -19.56
N LYS A 5 -34.08 12.27 -19.20
CA LYS A 5 -34.29 11.82 -17.81
C LYS A 5 -33.13 10.97 -17.28
N LEU A 6 -32.55 10.12 -18.14
CA LEU A 6 -31.35 9.34 -17.79
C LEU A 6 -30.15 10.27 -17.54
N GLY A 7 -29.95 11.28 -18.39
CA GLY A 7 -28.90 12.28 -18.21
C GLY A 7 -29.03 13.06 -16.89
N LEU A 8 -30.24 13.49 -16.54
CA LEU A 8 -30.53 14.14 -15.26
C LEU A 8 -30.23 13.23 -14.07
N ARG A 9 -30.65 11.97 -14.14
CA ARG A 9 -30.38 10.99 -13.07
C ARG A 9 -28.89 10.72 -12.87
N VAL A 10 -28.10 10.66 -13.95
CA VAL A 10 -26.64 10.49 -13.87
C VAL A 10 -25.99 11.74 -13.27
N TYR A 11 -26.45 12.93 -13.65
CA TYR A 11 -25.97 14.20 -13.13
C TYR A 11 -26.22 14.34 -11.62
N GLU A 12 -27.46 14.08 -11.17
CA GLU A 12 -27.83 14.09 -9.76
C GLU A 12 -27.03 13.05 -8.95
N ASN A 13 -26.85 11.85 -9.50
CA ASN A 13 -26.03 10.81 -8.87
C ASN A 13 -24.56 11.21 -8.74
N LYS A 14 -24.01 11.95 -9.72
CA LYS A 14 -22.63 12.43 -9.67
C LYS A 14 -22.46 13.48 -8.57
N ILE A 15 -23.35 14.47 -8.51
CA ILE A 15 -23.35 15.48 -7.45
C ILE A 15 -23.43 14.83 -6.06
N ASN A 16 -24.35 13.89 -5.89
CA ASN A 16 -24.53 13.21 -4.61
C ASN A 16 -23.30 12.37 -4.19
N LYS A 17 -22.55 11.81 -5.16
CA LYS A 17 -21.29 11.10 -4.89
C LYS A 17 -20.16 12.06 -4.53
N ASP A 18 -20.03 13.16 -5.27
CA ASP A 18 -18.96 14.16 -5.09
C ASP A 18 -19.03 14.81 -3.69
N VAL A 19 -20.22 14.96 -3.10
CA VAL A 19 -20.40 15.48 -1.71
C VAL A 19 -19.79 14.56 -0.65
N SER A 20 -19.67 13.26 -0.94
CA SER A 20 -19.05 12.27 -0.04
C SER A 20 -17.58 11.97 -0.37
N GLU A 21 -17.05 12.56 -1.46
CA GLU A 21 -15.68 12.31 -1.85
C GLU A 21 -14.69 13.01 -0.93
N LYS A 22 -13.76 12.21 -0.38
CA LYS A 22 -12.58 12.72 0.30
C LYS A 22 -11.78 13.61 -0.67
N THR A 23 -11.27 14.73 -0.15
CA THR A 23 -10.36 15.59 -0.92
C THR A 23 -9.08 14.84 -1.29
N LEU A 24 -8.34 15.36 -2.27
CA LEU A 24 -7.04 14.79 -2.64
C LEU A 24 -6.10 14.72 -1.42
N ASP A 25 -6.03 15.79 -0.63
CA ASP A 25 -5.20 15.85 0.58
C ASP A 25 -5.61 14.80 1.61
N GLN A 26 -6.91 14.61 1.85
CA GLN A 26 -7.40 13.56 2.74
C GLN A 26 -7.02 12.17 2.22
N LYS A 27 -7.17 11.93 0.91
CA LYS A 27 -6.78 10.66 0.28
C LYS A 27 -5.27 10.41 0.45
N LEU A 28 -4.44 11.42 0.23
CA LEU A 28 -2.99 11.34 0.41
C LEU A 28 -2.59 11.11 1.88
N GLU A 29 -3.26 11.77 2.81
CA GLU A 29 -3.06 11.57 4.25
C GLU A 29 -3.37 10.12 4.66
N PHE A 30 -4.50 9.56 4.19
CA PHE A 30 -4.85 8.16 4.45
C PHE A 30 -3.81 7.18 3.90
N ILE A 31 -3.35 7.38 2.67
CA ILE A 31 -2.32 6.53 2.05
C ILE A 31 -1.03 6.61 2.87
N THR A 32 -0.60 7.82 3.20
CA THR A 32 0.65 8.06 3.96
C THR A 32 0.58 7.43 5.34
N LYS A 33 -0.53 7.64 6.07
CA LYS A 33 -0.76 7.04 7.38
C LYS A 33 -0.75 5.53 7.32
N ASN A 34 -1.40 4.92 6.33
CA ASN A 34 -1.40 3.48 6.16
C ASN A 34 0.01 2.94 5.89
N VAL A 35 0.77 3.58 5.01
CA VAL A 35 2.16 3.18 4.71
C VAL A 35 3.03 3.24 5.96
N LEU A 36 2.96 4.33 6.72
CA LEU A 36 3.76 4.50 7.95
C LEU A 36 3.39 3.46 9.03
N VAL A 37 2.10 3.25 9.26
CA VAL A 37 1.63 2.27 10.25
C VAL A 37 1.99 0.86 9.84
N SER A 38 1.80 0.49 8.57
CA SER A 38 2.20 -0.82 8.06
C SER A 38 3.71 -1.04 8.14
N GLY A 39 4.52 -0.02 7.84
CA GLY A 39 5.97 -0.08 8.01
C GLY A 39 6.36 -0.35 9.47
N PHE A 40 5.82 0.44 10.40
CA PHE A 40 6.07 0.27 11.84
C PHE A 40 5.65 -1.12 12.36
N ILE A 41 4.46 -1.59 11.98
CA ILE A 41 3.97 -2.92 12.37
C ILE A 41 4.90 -4.01 11.81
N THR A 42 5.34 -3.88 10.57
CA THR A 42 6.24 -4.85 9.93
C THR A 42 7.58 -4.92 10.66
N ASP A 43 8.18 -3.78 11.00
CA ASP A 43 9.44 -3.73 11.74
C ASP A 43 9.31 -4.31 13.16
N ALA A 44 8.20 -4.03 13.84
CA ALA A 44 7.91 -4.58 15.15
C ALA A 44 7.76 -6.11 15.09
N ILE A 45 7.00 -6.63 14.12
CA ILE A 45 6.86 -8.07 13.89
C ILE A 45 8.22 -8.69 13.60
N PHE A 46 9.01 -8.10 12.70
CA PHE A 46 10.33 -8.63 12.35
C PHE A 46 11.26 -8.67 13.56
N SER A 47 11.24 -7.63 14.39
CA SER A 47 12.06 -7.57 15.62
C SER A 47 11.66 -8.65 16.63
N ILE A 48 10.34 -8.82 16.87
CA ILE A 48 9.82 -9.89 17.74
C ILE A 48 10.18 -11.27 17.18
N GLN A 49 10.04 -11.47 15.87
CA GLN A 49 10.39 -12.73 15.21
C GLN A 49 11.88 -13.05 15.35
N LYS A 50 12.75 -12.05 15.16
CA LYS A 50 14.20 -12.21 15.30
C LYS A 50 14.60 -12.70 16.71
N GLU A 51 13.91 -12.23 17.74
CA GLU A 51 14.24 -12.58 19.13
C GLU A 51 13.60 -13.88 19.61
N ASN A 52 12.40 -14.21 19.12
CA ASN A 52 11.56 -15.25 19.74
C ASN A 52 11.27 -16.47 18.85
N VAL A 53 11.51 -16.38 17.54
CA VAL A 53 11.18 -17.47 16.63
C VAL A 53 12.37 -18.42 16.48
N ASP A 54 12.13 -19.70 16.75
CA ASP A 54 13.06 -20.77 16.42
C ASP A 54 13.20 -20.89 14.89
N PRO A 55 14.38 -20.61 14.31
CA PRO A 55 14.60 -20.68 12.87
C PRO A 55 14.37 -22.07 12.26
N ALA A 56 14.43 -23.13 13.08
CA ALA A 56 14.16 -24.51 12.65
C ALA A 56 12.67 -24.80 12.46
N MET A 57 11.80 -24.00 13.08
CA MET A 57 10.33 -24.13 13.02
C MET A 57 9.69 -23.18 12.00
N VAL A 58 10.48 -22.32 11.35
CA VAL A 58 9.99 -21.40 10.32
C VAL A 58 9.78 -22.16 9.02
N ILE A 59 8.55 -22.18 8.51
CA ILE A 59 8.26 -22.60 7.14
C ILE A 59 8.88 -21.55 6.21
N LYS A 60 10.08 -21.85 5.69
CA LYS A 60 10.78 -20.95 4.77
C LYS A 60 10.18 -21.14 3.38
N ASN A 61 9.62 -20.06 2.83
CA ASN A 61 9.19 -20.02 1.43
C ASN A 61 10.45 -20.11 0.54
N GLU A 62 10.42 -20.92 -0.54
CA GLU A 62 11.55 -21.11 -1.46
C GLU A 62 12.14 -19.79 -1.98
N MET A 63 11.30 -18.77 -2.22
CA MET A 63 11.77 -17.46 -2.70
C MET A 63 12.51 -16.64 -1.62
N VAL A 64 12.29 -16.94 -0.34
CA VAL A 64 12.91 -16.24 0.81
C VAL A 64 14.16 -17.00 1.30
N LEU A 65 14.38 -18.22 0.79
CA LEU A 65 15.58 -19.02 1.03
C LEU A 65 16.79 -18.55 0.22
N GLU A 66 16.58 -17.71 -0.80
CA GLU A 66 17.67 -17.14 -1.59
C GLU A 66 18.51 -16.19 -0.71
N PRO A 67 19.81 -16.47 -0.52
CA PRO A 67 20.68 -15.64 0.32
C PRO A 67 20.74 -14.17 -0.10
N GLU A 68 20.43 -13.90 -1.38
CA GLU A 68 20.45 -12.58 -1.98
C GLU A 68 19.10 -11.86 -1.95
N TRP A 69 18.02 -12.48 -1.42
CA TRP A 69 16.67 -11.90 -1.43
C TRP A 69 16.63 -10.48 -0.85
N VAL A 70 17.26 -10.27 0.32
CA VAL A 70 17.30 -8.94 0.97
C VAL A 70 18.02 -7.91 0.08
N LYS A 71 19.10 -8.32 -0.59
CA LYS A 71 19.85 -7.46 -1.52
C LYS A 71 19.01 -7.13 -2.76
N ALA A 72 18.36 -8.12 -3.37
CA ALA A 72 17.49 -7.95 -4.54
C ALA A 72 16.28 -7.03 -4.25
N VAL A 73 15.68 -7.15 -3.06
CA VAL A 73 14.60 -6.25 -2.63
C VAL A 73 15.12 -4.82 -2.44
N ASN A 74 16.27 -4.65 -1.77
CA ASN A 74 16.85 -3.34 -1.54
C ASN A 74 17.27 -2.64 -2.84
N GLU A 75 17.89 -3.36 -3.78
CA GLU A 75 18.25 -2.84 -5.10
C GLU A 75 17.02 -2.44 -5.91
N ARG A 76 15.95 -3.23 -5.85
CA ARG A 76 14.68 -2.91 -6.52
C ARG A 76 14.00 -1.67 -5.92
N VAL A 77 14.03 -1.52 -4.60
CA VAL A 77 13.47 -0.33 -3.93
C VAL A 77 14.31 0.91 -4.25
N ALA A 78 15.63 0.80 -4.16
CA ALA A 78 16.55 1.90 -4.49
C ALA A 78 16.44 2.34 -5.95
N GLY A 79 16.40 1.39 -6.90
CA GLY A 79 16.23 1.67 -8.32
C GLY A 79 14.91 2.39 -8.62
N LYS A 80 13.81 1.94 -8.00
CA LYS A 80 12.52 2.64 -8.12
C LYS A 80 12.54 4.03 -7.51
N LEU A 81 13.20 4.25 -6.37
CA LEU A 81 13.26 5.57 -5.76
C LEU A 81 14.11 6.54 -6.61
N GLN A 82 15.21 6.08 -7.19
CA GLN A 82 16.05 6.88 -8.09
C GLN A 82 15.31 7.37 -9.35
N GLU A 83 14.32 6.62 -9.84
CA GLU A 83 13.49 7.05 -10.97
C GLU A 83 12.66 8.31 -10.65
N TYR A 84 12.26 8.50 -9.38
CA TYR A 84 11.37 9.59 -8.97
C TYR A 84 12.09 10.69 -8.17
N PHE A 85 13.19 10.37 -7.51
CA PHE A 85 13.94 11.28 -6.63
C PHE A 85 15.43 11.22 -7.01
N LYS A 86 15.92 12.26 -7.70
CA LYS A 86 17.33 12.45 -8.06
C LYS A 86 18.16 13.00 -6.90
#